data_AF-A0A0S4J487-F1
#
_entry.id   AF-A0A0S4J487-F1
#
_cell.length_a   1.000
_cell.length_b   1.000
_cell.length_c   1.000
_cell.angle_alpha   90.00
_cell.angle_beta   90.00
_cell.angle_gamma   90.00
#
_symmetry.space_group_name_H-M   'P 1'
#
loop_
_entity.id
_entity.type
_entity.pdbx_description
1 polymer ?
#
loop_
_entity_poly.entity_id
_entity_poly.type
_entity_poly.pdbx_seq_one_letter_code
_entity_poly.pdbx_strand_id
1 'polypeptide(L)'
;MTQSCKLSSSSPSAQLHTQLLSLQLDCEAASNRRLRDARWSKQVTVVTTLFSVGAALASLPMISWQYRKLDRVWRLRHPIRARNYAWAAGVLCCSAVLVQVFQSSPIGHIAAYFKCFDDSAALDDVGMELRLLQVQLERPLGDQQQSMALLEDQCGQLQKRFYQLERIRLA
;
A
#
# COMPACT_ATOMS: atom_id res chain seq x y z
N MET A 1 41.42 24.44 -9.82
CA MET A 1 42.39 23.38 -10.13
C MET A 1 42.36 22.36 -9.00
N THR A 2 41.54 21.32 -9.12
CA THR A 2 41.70 20.06 -8.36
C THR A 2 41.19 18.94 -9.25
N GLN A 3 41.99 17.88 -9.28
CA GLN A 3 42.10 16.88 -10.32
C GLN A 3 40.83 16.04 -10.50
N SER A 4 40.43 15.84 -11.77
CA SER A 4 39.62 14.71 -12.19
C SER A 4 40.32 13.41 -11.79
N CYS A 5 39.79 12.71 -10.80
CA CYS A 5 40.09 11.30 -10.59
C CYS A 5 39.44 10.49 -11.72
N LYS A 6 40.17 10.31 -12.81
CA LYS A 6 39.93 9.23 -13.78
C LYS A 6 40.19 7.90 -13.07
N LEU A 7 39.16 7.32 -12.49
CA LEU A 7 39.13 5.90 -12.14
C LEU A 7 38.87 5.10 -13.43
N SER A 8 39.88 5.01 -14.28
CA SER A 8 39.89 4.15 -15.46
C SER A 8 40.79 2.94 -15.20
N SER A 9 40.27 1.92 -14.51
CA SER A 9 40.72 0.51 -14.62
C SER A 9 39.90 -0.44 -13.71
N SER A 10 38.60 -0.22 -13.50
CA SER A 10 37.75 -1.28 -12.96
C SER A 10 37.41 -2.23 -14.11
N SER A 11 37.70 -3.51 -13.95
CA SER A 11 37.28 -4.53 -14.92
C SER A 11 35.77 -4.39 -15.19
N PRO A 12 35.30 -4.57 -16.44
CA PRO A 12 33.87 -4.45 -16.76
C PRO A 12 32.99 -5.35 -15.89
N SER A 13 33.53 -6.49 -15.44
CA SER A 13 32.92 -7.38 -14.45
C SER A 13 32.68 -6.73 -13.07
N ALA A 14 33.61 -5.90 -12.58
CA ALA A 14 33.47 -5.22 -11.29
C ALA A 14 32.41 -4.12 -11.35
N GLN A 15 32.31 -3.39 -12.47
CA GLN A 15 31.27 -2.38 -12.67
C GLN A 15 29.87 -3.01 -12.70
N LEU A 16 29.70 -4.10 -13.45
CA LEU A 16 28.44 -4.84 -13.49
C LEU A 16 28.04 -5.39 -12.12
N HIS A 17 29.00 -5.93 -11.37
CA HIS A 17 28.73 -6.44 -10.03
C HIS A 17 28.24 -5.32 -9.09
N THR A 18 28.83 -4.12 -9.15
CA THR A 18 28.35 -2.98 -8.37
C THR A 18 26.97 -2.50 -8.80
N GLN A 19 26.65 -2.53 -10.10
CA GLN A 19 25.34 -2.16 -10.62
C GLN A 19 24.25 -3.15 -10.17
N LEU A 20 24.50 -4.45 -10.27
CA LEU A 20 23.59 -5.50 -9.81
C LEU A 20 23.30 -5.40 -8.31
N LEU A 21 24.33 -5.18 -7.49
CA LEU A 21 24.17 -4.99 -6.04
C LEU A 21 23.31 -3.77 -5.71
N SER A 22 23.52 -2.65 -6.42
CA SER A 22 22.72 -1.44 -6.21
C SER A 22 21.25 -1.66 -6.59
N LEU A 23 20.99 -2.32 -7.73
CA LEU A 23 19.63 -2.64 -8.18
C LEU A 23 18.92 -3.59 -7.21
N GLN A 24 19.63 -4.56 -6.65
CA GLN A 24 19.06 -5.49 -5.68
C GLN A 24 18.66 -4.77 -4.38
N LEU A 25 19.53 -3.90 -3.85
CA LEU A 25 19.23 -3.08 -2.68
C LEU A 25 18.02 -2.16 -2.92
N ASP A 26 17.92 -1.58 -4.11
CA ASP A 26 16.78 -0.74 -4.49
C ASP A 26 15.48 -1.55 -4.62
N CYS A 27 15.54 -2.78 -5.17
CA CYS A 27 14.40 -3.69 -5.21
C CYS A 27 13.91 -4.08 -3.81
N GLU A 28 14.82 -4.48 -2.91
CA GLU A 28 14.50 -4.84 -1.53
C GLU A 28 13.97 -3.64 -0.73
N ALA A 29 14.50 -2.44 -0.97
CA ALA A 29 14.00 -1.22 -0.36
C ALA A 29 12.60 -0.86 -0.87
N ALA A 30 12.35 -1.02 -2.17
CA ALA A 30 11.05 -0.76 -2.79
C ALA A 30 9.98 -1.74 -2.32
N SER A 31 10.27 -3.04 -2.26
CA SER A 31 9.32 -4.06 -1.78
C SER A 31 8.97 -3.84 -0.30
N ASN A 32 9.96 -3.58 0.56
CA ASN A 32 9.74 -3.29 1.98
C ASN A 32 8.91 -2.02 2.22
N ARG A 33 9.12 -0.96 1.41
CA ARG A 33 8.30 0.25 1.49
C ARG A 33 6.84 -0.05 1.13
N ARG A 34 6.58 -0.80 0.06
CA ARG A 34 5.21 -1.18 -0.35
C ARG A 34 4.49 -2.00 0.73
N LEU A 35 5.19 -2.95 1.35
CA LEU A 35 4.65 -3.75 2.44
C LEU A 35 4.34 -2.92 3.70
N ARG A 36 5.18 -1.93 4.03
CA ARG A 36 4.90 -1.00 5.14
C ARG A 36 3.71 -0.11 4.86
N ASP A 37 3.62 0.49 3.68
CA ASP A 37 2.52 1.37 3.29
C ASP A 37 1.18 0.61 3.32
N ALA A 38 1.16 -0.63 2.81
CA ALA A 38 -0.02 -1.50 2.85
C ALA A 38 -0.44 -1.85 4.29
N ARG A 39 0.52 -2.18 5.17
CA ARG A 39 0.25 -2.45 6.59
C ARG A 39 -0.25 -1.21 7.32
N TRP A 40 0.33 -0.05 7.05
CA TRP A 40 -0.05 1.19 7.70
C TRP A 40 -1.46 1.62 7.28
N SER A 41 -1.78 1.53 5.99
CA SER A 41 -3.14 1.77 5.48
C SER A 41 -4.17 0.87 6.15
N LYS A 42 -3.87 -0.42 6.33
CA LYS A 42 -4.73 -1.36 7.05
C LYS A 42 -4.94 -0.94 8.52
N GLN A 43 -3.86 -0.60 9.22
CA GLN A 43 -3.94 -0.17 10.62
C GLN A 43 -4.75 1.12 10.78
N VAL A 44 -4.52 2.13 9.94
CA VAL A 44 -5.26 3.39 9.99
C VAL A 44 -6.75 3.14 9.74
N THR A 45 -7.10 2.33 8.75
CA THR A 45 -8.51 2.00 8.45
C THR A 45 -9.18 1.25 9.61
N VAL A 46 -8.48 0.31 10.25
CA VAL A 46 -9.01 -0.42 11.42
C VAL A 46 -9.19 0.51 12.61
N VAL A 47 -8.22 1.39 12.88
CA VAL A 47 -8.30 2.31 14.02
C VAL A 47 -9.40 3.35 13.81
N THR A 48 -9.53 3.93 12.62
CA THR A 48 -10.57 4.93 12.34
C THR A 48 -11.97 4.32 12.35
N THR A 49 -12.15 3.11 11.81
CA THR A 49 -13.43 2.40 11.89
C THR A 49 -13.80 2.08 13.34
N LEU A 50 -12.88 1.52 14.13
CA LEU A 50 -13.11 1.25 15.55
C LEU A 50 -13.42 2.52 16.35
N PHE A 51 -12.68 3.61 16.10
CA PHE A 51 -12.92 4.89 16.76
C PHE A 51 -14.29 5.47 16.42
N SER A 52 -14.68 5.43 15.14
CA SER A 52 -15.97 5.93 14.68
C SER A 52 -17.15 5.13 15.26
N VAL A 53 -17.00 3.80 15.35
CA VAL A 53 -18.00 2.92 15.99
C VAL A 53 -18.05 3.16 17.49
N GLY A 54 -16.90 3.30 18.15
CA GLY A 54 -16.81 3.60 19.58
C GLY A 54 -17.45 4.94 19.93
N ALA A 55 -17.19 5.99 19.14
CA ALA A 55 -17.80 7.31 19.31
C ALA A 55 -19.32 7.27 19.11
N ALA A 56 -19.81 6.53 18.10
CA ALA A 56 -21.24 6.35 17.87
C ALA A 56 -21.90 5.66 19.08
N LEU A 57 -21.33 4.56 19.56
CA LEU A 57 -21.86 3.82 20.72
C LEU A 57 -21.86 4.65 22.01
N ALA A 58 -20.83 5.47 22.24
CA ALA A 58 -20.74 6.35 23.39
C ALA A 58 -21.77 7.50 23.36
N SER A 59 -22.13 7.97 22.16
CA SER A 59 -23.09 9.06 21.99
C SER A 59 -24.56 8.63 22.18
N LEU A 60 -24.90 7.38 21.85
CA LEU A 60 -26.26 6.82 21.97
C LEU A 60 -26.91 6.98 23.36
N PRO A 61 -26.25 6.62 24.48
CA PRO A 61 -26.85 6.77 25.81
C PRO A 61 -27.07 8.24 26.18
N MET A 62 -26.13 9.13 25.82
CA MET A 62 -26.21 10.56 26.11
C MET A 62 -27.36 11.22 25.33
N ILE A 63 -27.49 10.89 24.05
CA ILE A 63 -28.61 11.31 23.21
C ILE A 63 -29.92 10.76 23.76
N SER A 64 -29.99 9.48 24.15
CA SER A 64 -31.21 8.86 24.67
C SER A 64 -31.72 9.53 25.95
N TRP A 65 -30.81 9.98 26.82
CA TRP A 65 -31.16 10.61 28.09
C TRP A 65 -31.70 12.03 27.88
N GLN A 66 -31.06 12.81 26.99
CA GLN A 66 -31.57 14.13 26.61
C GLN A 66 -32.90 14.04 25.86
N TYR A 67 -33.04 13.05 24.97
CA TYR A 67 -34.28 12.83 24.22
C TYR A 67 -35.43 12.46 25.15
N ARG A 68 -35.24 11.57 26.13
CA ARG A 68 -36.29 11.21 27.10
C ARG A 68 -36.82 12.40 27.90
N LYS A 69 -35.97 13.40 28.19
CA LYS A 69 -36.36 14.58 28.96
C LYS A 69 -37.19 15.57 28.13
N LEU A 70 -36.80 15.80 26.87
CA LEU A 70 -37.50 16.67 25.92
C LEU A 70 -38.79 16.04 25.38
N ASP A 71 -38.75 14.75 25.08
CA ASP A 71 -39.82 14.03 24.39
C ASP A 71 -41.07 13.82 25.26
N ARG A 72 -40.91 13.74 26.60
CA ARG A 72 -42.07 13.74 27.53
C ARG A 72 -42.87 15.04 27.46
N VAL A 73 -42.19 16.18 27.34
CA VAL A 73 -42.84 17.50 27.28
C VAL A 73 -43.45 17.73 25.89
N TRP A 74 -42.75 17.28 24.83
CA TRP A 74 -43.18 17.47 23.44
C TRP A 74 -44.35 16.58 23.03
N ARG A 75 -44.41 15.31 23.48
CA ARG A 75 -45.53 14.40 23.18
C ARG A 75 -46.87 14.91 23.69
N LEU A 76 -46.89 15.67 24.78
CA LEU A 76 -48.12 16.25 25.35
C LEU A 76 -48.72 17.36 24.47
N ARG A 77 -47.91 18.04 23.63
CA ARG A 77 -48.39 19.13 22.76
C ARG A 77 -48.63 18.71 21.31
N HIS A 78 -47.79 17.84 20.72
CA HIS A 78 -47.87 17.54 19.28
C HIS A 78 -47.52 16.06 18.95
N PRO A 79 -48.46 15.11 19.13
CA PRO A 79 -48.19 13.68 19.00
C PRO A 79 -47.88 13.23 17.56
N ILE A 80 -48.56 13.81 16.56
CA ILE A 80 -48.39 13.43 15.15
C ILE A 80 -47.02 13.89 14.62
N ARG A 81 -46.57 15.09 15.00
CA ARG A 81 -45.26 15.61 14.59
C ARG A 81 -44.11 14.81 15.22
N ALA A 82 -44.25 14.41 16.49
CA ALA A 82 -43.25 13.59 17.18
C ALA A 82 -43.01 12.24 16.47
N ARG A 83 -44.06 11.60 15.95
CA ARG A 83 -43.93 10.38 15.14
C ARG A 83 -43.13 10.64 13.87
N ASN A 84 -43.45 11.68 13.10
CA ASN A 84 -42.75 11.99 11.86
C ASN A 84 -41.25 12.30 12.09
N TYR A 85 -40.90 13.01 13.17
CA TYR A 85 -39.50 13.24 13.53
C TYR A 85 -38.78 11.96 13.95
N ALA A 86 -39.44 11.06 14.68
CA ALA A 86 -38.85 9.75 15.03
C ALA A 86 -38.56 8.90 13.79
N TRP A 87 -39.47 8.91 12.79
CA TRP A 87 -39.24 8.24 11.51
C TRP A 87 -38.09 8.89 10.73
N ALA A 88 -38.05 10.22 10.63
CA ALA A 88 -36.96 10.94 9.96
C ALA A 88 -35.60 10.70 10.63
N ALA A 89 -35.54 10.73 11.97
CA ALA A 89 -34.34 10.41 12.72
C ALA A 89 -33.90 8.95 12.53
N GLY A 90 -34.86 8.01 12.49
CA GLY A 90 -34.59 6.60 12.17
C GLY A 90 -33.99 6.42 10.79
N VAL A 91 -34.57 7.06 9.76
CA VAL A 91 -34.06 7.02 8.38
C VAL A 91 -32.65 7.61 8.29
N LEU A 92 -32.41 8.76 8.93
CA LEU A 92 -31.08 9.37 8.97
C LEU A 92 -30.05 8.45 9.66
N CYS A 93 -30.42 7.84 10.78
CA CYS A 93 -29.56 6.91 11.51
C CYS A 93 -29.22 5.66 10.67
N CYS A 94 -30.23 5.05 10.02
CA CYS A 94 -30.02 3.94 9.11
C CYS A 94 -29.13 4.34 7.92
N SER A 95 -29.30 5.54 7.36
CA SER A 95 -28.47 6.02 6.26
C SER A 95 -27.02 6.25 6.67
N ALA A 96 -26.78 6.79 7.87
CA ALA A 96 -25.43 6.96 8.40
C ALA A 96 -24.75 5.60 8.62
N VAL A 97 -25.46 4.63 9.18
CA VAL A 97 -24.95 3.25 9.33
C VAL A 97 -24.62 2.63 7.98
N LEU A 98 -25.47 2.79 6.97
CA LEU A 98 -25.22 2.27 5.62
C LEU A 98 -23.99 2.93 4.97
N VAL A 99 -23.85 4.25 5.08
CA VAL A 99 -22.65 4.97 4.59
C VAL A 99 -21.40 4.46 5.29
N GLN A 100 -21.46 4.21 6.59
CA GLN A 100 -20.34 3.71 7.37
C GLN A 100 -19.96 2.29 6.99
N VAL A 101 -20.95 1.40 6.82
CA VAL A 101 -20.75 0.03 6.32
C VAL A 101 -20.15 0.05 4.91
N PHE A 102 -20.59 0.97 4.06
CA PHE A 102 -20.06 1.10 2.70
C PHE A 102 -18.62 1.63 2.69
N GLN A 103 -18.31 2.63 3.51
CA GLN A 103 -16.93 3.12 3.68
C GLN A 103 -16.01 2.09 4.32
N SER A 104 -16.50 1.32 5.30
CA SER A 104 -15.76 0.22 5.89
C SER A 104 -15.82 -1.07 5.07
N SER A 105 -16.49 -1.05 3.91
CA SER A 105 -16.70 -2.26 3.12
C SER A 105 -15.34 -2.80 2.72
N PRO A 106 -15.01 -4.02 3.17
CA PRO A 106 -13.68 -4.56 2.98
C PRO A 106 -13.40 -4.89 1.51
N ILE A 107 -14.40 -4.85 0.63
CA ILE A 107 -14.28 -5.26 -0.78
C ILE A 107 -13.26 -4.39 -1.54
N GLY A 108 -13.33 -3.06 -1.39
CA GLY A 108 -12.38 -2.15 -2.06
C GLY A 108 -10.98 -2.22 -1.46
N HIS A 109 -10.89 -2.36 -0.13
CA HIS A 109 -9.62 -2.45 0.59
C HIS A 109 -8.91 -3.78 0.37
N ILE A 110 -9.65 -4.88 0.28
CA ILE A 110 -9.13 -6.22 -0.01
C ILE A 110 -8.59 -6.26 -1.44
N ALA A 111 -9.30 -5.70 -2.41
CA ALA A 111 -8.82 -5.63 -3.79
C ALA A 111 -7.53 -4.80 -3.92
N ALA A 112 -7.45 -3.64 -3.24
CA ALA A 112 -6.24 -2.84 -3.18
C ALA A 112 -5.08 -3.58 -2.49
N TYR A 113 -5.38 -4.31 -1.41
CA TYR A 113 -4.38 -5.10 -0.68
C TYR A 113 -3.82 -6.26 -1.50
N PHE A 114 -4.68 -7.03 -2.19
CA PHE A 114 -4.23 -8.10 -3.08
C PHE A 114 -3.38 -7.56 -4.23
N LYS A 115 -3.80 -6.44 -4.84
CA LYS A 115 -2.99 -5.77 -5.86
C LYS A 115 -1.61 -5.37 -5.34
N CYS A 116 -1.52 -4.81 -4.13
CA CYS A 116 -0.23 -4.49 -3.51
C CYS A 116 0.64 -5.74 -3.25
N PHE A 117 0.01 -6.88 -2.98
CA PHE A 117 0.70 -8.14 -2.75
C PHE A 117 1.25 -8.72 -4.06
N ASP A 118 0.44 -8.73 -5.13
CA ASP A 118 0.86 -9.15 -6.47
C ASP A 118 1.98 -8.25 -7.01
N ASP A 119 1.87 -6.95 -6.79
CA ASP A 119 2.91 -5.98 -7.15
C ASP A 119 4.21 -6.19 -6.35
N SER A 120 4.13 -6.64 -5.09
CA SER A 120 5.31 -6.97 -4.29
C SER A 120 5.95 -8.29 -4.71
N ALA A 121 5.15 -9.29 -5.08
CA ALA A 121 5.64 -10.56 -5.61
C ALA A 121 6.39 -10.36 -6.93
N ALA A 122 5.88 -9.49 -7.81
CA ALA A 122 6.57 -9.13 -9.05
C ALA A 122 7.94 -8.45 -8.82
N LEU A 123 8.09 -7.68 -7.74
CA LEU A 123 9.38 -7.08 -7.35
C LEU A 123 10.34 -8.11 -6.76
N ASP A 124 9.83 -9.06 -5.97
CA ASP A 124 10.64 -10.15 -5.42
C ASP A 124 11.13 -11.10 -6.52
N ASP A 125 10.33 -11.35 -7.56
CA ASP A 125 10.74 -12.12 -8.74
C ASP A 125 11.91 -11.44 -9.48
N VAL A 126 11.84 -10.12 -9.69
CA VAL A 126 12.95 -9.35 -10.29
C VAL A 126 14.20 -9.39 -9.39
N GLY A 127 14.02 -9.29 -8.06
CA GLY A 127 15.11 -9.44 -7.10
C GLY A 127 15.78 -10.82 -7.14
N MET A 128 14.98 -11.88 -7.32
CA MET A 128 15.48 -13.25 -7.47
C MET A 128 16.21 -13.45 -8.80
N GLU A 129 15.69 -12.91 -9.90
CA GLU A 129 16.36 -12.92 -11.21
C GLU A 129 17.72 -12.18 -11.14
N LEU A 130 17.78 -11.02 -10.48
CA LEU A 130 19.04 -10.29 -10.24
C LEU A 130 20.05 -11.11 -9.42
N ARG A 131 19.58 -11.79 -8.37
CA ARG A 131 20.43 -12.64 -7.52
C ARG A 131 20.97 -13.86 -8.28
N LEU A 132 20.17 -14.45 -9.17
CA LEU A 132 20.61 -15.53 -10.03
C LEU A 132 21.70 -15.05 -11.01
N LEU A 133 21.56 -13.84 -11.57
CA LEU A 133 22.60 -13.24 -12.42
C LEU A 133 23.90 -12.97 -11.66
N GLN A 134 23.80 -12.51 -10.41
CA GLN A 134 24.97 -12.32 -9.56
C GLN A 134 25.72 -13.64 -9.32
N VAL A 135 25.00 -14.72 -9.01
CA VAL A 135 25.59 -16.06 -8.82
C VAL A 135 26.20 -16.59 -10.13
N GLN A 136 25.62 -16.27 -11.29
CA GLN A 136 26.17 -16.64 -12.59
C GLN A 136 27.45 -15.87 -12.93
N LEU A 137 27.53 -14.60 -12.52
CA LEU A 137 28.73 -13.77 -12.68
C LEU A 137 29.91 -14.26 -11.81
N GLU A 138 29.62 -14.78 -10.62
CA GLU A 138 30.62 -15.35 -9.70
C GLU A 138 31.14 -16.74 -10.15
N ARG A 139 30.43 -17.43 -11.05
CA ARG A 139 30.88 -18.73 -11.56
C ARG A 139 31.93 -18.56 -12.67
N PRO A 140 33.05 -19.30 -12.63
CA PRO A 140 34.07 -19.25 -13.68
C PRO A 140 33.57 -19.95 -14.95
N LEU A 141 32.97 -19.18 -15.87
CA LEU A 141 32.58 -19.66 -17.21
C LEU A 141 33.74 -19.46 -18.20
N GLY A 142 34.10 -20.54 -18.92
CA GLY A 142 35.24 -20.60 -19.83
C GLY A 142 35.16 -19.69 -21.06
N ASP A 143 33.98 -19.16 -21.39
CA ASP A 143 33.74 -18.19 -22.46
C ASP A 143 33.27 -16.84 -21.88
N GLN A 144 34.18 -16.13 -21.20
CA GLN A 144 33.86 -14.90 -20.47
C GLN A 144 33.28 -13.77 -21.35
N GLN A 145 33.60 -13.71 -22.64
CA GLN A 145 33.29 -12.51 -23.44
C GLN A 145 31.87 -12.53 -24.02
N GLN A 146 31.36 -13.71 -24.42
CA GLN A 146 29.97 -13.86 -24.89
C GLN A 146 28.98 -13.94 -23.72
N SER A 147 29.37 -14.56 -22.61
CA SER A 147 28.54 -14.61 -21.39
C SER A 147 28.34 -13.22 -20.77
N MET A 148 29.37 -12.36 -20.78
CA MET A 148 29.26 -10.99 -20.28
C MET A 148 28.30 -10.11 -21.08
N ALA A 149 28.32 -10.18 -22.42
CA ALA A 149 27.40 -9.40 -23.26
C ALA A 149 25.93 -9.83 -23.05
N LEU A 150 25.69 -11.12 -22.83
CA LEU A 150 24.36 -11.66 -22.56
C LEU A 150 23.86 -11.25 -21.16
N LEU A 151 24.74 -11.26 -20.16
CA LEU A 151 24.45 -10.78 -18.81
C LEU A 151 24.17 -9.27 -18.77
N GLU A 152 24.89 -8.46 -19.56
CA GLU A 152 24.61 -7.02 -19.72
C GLU A 152 23.21 -6.76 -20.28
N ASP A 153 22.82 -7.50 -21.33
CA ASP A 153 21.50 -7.33 -21.94
C ASP A 153 20.38 -7.78 -20.99
N GLN A 154 20.59 -8.88 -20.24
CA GLN A 154 19.65 -9.34 -19.21
C GLN A 154 19.52 -8.32 -18.06
N CYS A 155 20.64 -7.75 -17.60
CA CYS A 155 20.61 -6.70 -16.57
C CYS A 155 19.85 -5.45 -17.06
N GLY A 156 20.06 -5.04 -18.31
CA GLY A 156 19.34 -3.92 -18.93
C GLY A 156 17.83 -4.18 -19.06
N GLN A 157 17.43 -5.42 -19.35
CA GLN A 157 16.01 -5.82 -19.40
C GLN A 157 15.37 -5.79 -18.01
N LEU A 158 16.05 -6.28 -16.97
CA LEU A 158 15.56 -6.25 -15.59
C LEU A 158 15.43 -4.83 -15.07
N GLN A 159 16.40 -3.97 -15.38
CA GLN A 159 16.32 -2.55 -15.01
C GLN A 159 15.11 -1.86 -15.66
N LYS A 160 14.82 -2.14 -16.93
CA LYS A 160 13.60 -1.64 -17.60
C LYS A 160 12.32 -2.15 -16.93
N ARG A 161 12.26 -3.44 -16.56
CA ARG A 161 11.12 -4.03 -15.84
C ARG A 161 10.92 -3.39 -14.47
N PHE A 162 12.00 -3.19 -13.72
CA PHE A 162 11.96 -2.48 -12.43
C PHE A 162 11.37 -1.08 -12.58
N TYR A 163 11.87 -0.28 -13.54
CA TYR A 163 11.33 1.07 -13.78
C TYR A 163 9.87 1.07 -14.24
N GLN A 164 9.44 0.08 -15.01
CA GLN A 164 8.02 -0.07 -15.37
C GLN A 164 7.15 -0.35 -14.14
N LEU A 165 7.58 -1.26 -13.26
CA LEU A 165 6.90 -1.57 -12.01
C LEU A 165 6.90 -0.39 -11.03
N GLU A 166 7.94 0.45 -11.03
CA GLU A 166 7.97 1.71 -10.28
C GLU A 166 7.05 2.77 -10.89
N ARG A 167 6.98 2.87 -12.22
CA ARG A 167 6.14 3.87 -12.90
C ARG A 167 4.64 3.61 -12.70
N ILE A 168 4.23 2.34 -12.65
CA ILE A 168 2.85 1.93 -12.36
C ILE A 168 2.39 2.41 -10.95
N ARG A 169 3.33 2.70 -10.03
CA ARG A 169 3.02 3.28 -8.72
C ARG A 169 2.68 4.78 -8.76
N LEU A 170 3.26 5.53 -9.70
CA LEU A 170 3.13 7.00 -9.78
C LEU A 170 1.94 7.45 -10.63
N ALA A 171 1.30 6.53 -11.36
CA ALA A 171 0.12 6.77 -12.19
C ALA A 171 -1.17 6.42 -11.44
#